data_AF-A0A660VP55-F1
#
_entry.id   AF-A0A660VP55-F1
#
_cell.length_a   1.000
_cell.length_b   1.000
_cell.length_c   1.000
_cell.angle_alpha   90.00
_cell.angle_beta   90.00
_cell.angle_gamma   90.00
#
_symmetry.space_group_name_H-M   'P 1'
#
loop_
_entity.id
_entity.type
_entity.pdbx_description
1 polymer ?
#
loop_
_entity_poly.entity_id
_entity_poly.type
_entity_poly.pdbx_seq_one_letter_code
_entity_poly.pdbx_strand_id
1 'polypeptide(L)' 'MTSRQRDKLRIELLHFFARNPYTVDTASGIALRLGRPEEHVRDVLEHLVNLGILRKEGADANALYCYIKPRVYTDEKEKH' A
#
# COMPACT_ATOMS: atom_id res chain seq x y z
N MET A 1 13.04 12.28 -6.75
CA MET A 1 11.85 12.01 -7.59
C MET A 1 11.02 13.28 -7.82
N THR A 2 10.53 13.53 -9.05
CA THR A 2 9.63 14.67 -9.33
C THR A 2 8.20 14.42 -8.83
N SER A 3 7.38 15.45 -8.68
CA SER A 3 5.96 15.30 -8.26
C SER A 3 5.16 14.39 -9.19
N ARG A 4 5.32 14.54 -10.52
CA ARG A 4 4.63 13.70 -11.50
C ARG A 4 5.04 12.22 -11.43
N GLN A 5 6.31 11.94 -11.13
CA GLN A 5 6.79 10.57 -10.92
C GLN A 5 6.23 9.97 -9.63
N ARG A 6 6.11 10.78 -8.57
CA ARG A 6 5.52 10.38 -7.30
C ARG A 6 4.04 9.99 -7.47
N ASP A 7 3.28 10.77 -8.23
CA ASP A 7 1.86 10.47 -8.48
C ASP A 7 1.67 9.17 -9.25
N LYS A 8 2.51 8.92 -10.27
CA LYS A 8 2.52 7.64 -11.00
C LYS A 8 2.82 6.47 -10.08
N LEU A 9 3.86 6.59 -9.24
CA LEU A 9 4.23 5.54 -8.29
C LEU A 9 3.13 5.30 -7.24
N ARG A 10 2.44 6.35 -6.80
CA ARG A 10 1.28 6.22 -5.90
C ARG A 10 0.15 5.43 -6.55
N ILE A 11 -0.19 5.72 -7.80
CA ILE A 11 -1.22 4.98 -8.55
C ILE A 11 -0.80 3.52 -8.72
N GLU A 12 0.47 3.28 -9.08
CA GLU A 12 1.05 1.95 -9.23
C GLU A 12 0.96 1.13 -7.94
N LEU A 13 1.32 1.72 -6.78
CA LEU A 13 1.19 1.09 -5.47
C LEU A 13 -0.26 0.80 -5.09
N LEU A 14 -1.19 1.73 -5.34
CA LEU A 14 -2.61 1.50 -5.11
C LEU A 14 -3.14 0.32 -5.92
N HIS A 15 -2.78 0.22 -7.21
CA HIS A 15 -3.14 -0.91 -8.04
C HIS A 15 -2.52 -2.21 -7.57
N PHE A 16 -1.26 -2.18 -7.14
CA PHE A 16 -0.58 -3.35 -6.59
C PHE A 16 -1.31 -3.92 -5.37
N PHE A 17 -1.65 -3.09 -4.38
CA PHE A 17 -2.39 -3.54 -3.19
C PHE A 17 -3.85 -3.92 -3.50
N ALA A 18 -4.51 -3.22 -4.42
CA ALA A 18 -5.87 -3.57 -4.84
C ALA A 18 -5.93 -4.97 -5.51
N ARG A 19 -4.89 -5.34 -6.28
CA ARG A 19 -4.78 -6.66 -6.92
C ARG A 19 -4.28 -7.75 -5.95
N ASN A 20 -3.56 -7.36 -4.90
CA ASN A 20 -2.98 -8.26 -3.91
C ASN A 20 -3.43 -7.83 -2.50
N PRO A 21 -4.72 -7.99 -2.14
CA PRO A 21 -5.27 -7.45 -0.89
C PRO A 21 -4.71 -8.10 0.38
N TYR A 22 -4.02 -9.24 0.24
CA TYR A 22 -3.35 -9.94 1.33
C TYR A 22 -1.84 -9.70 1.37
N THR A 23 -1.32 -8.76 0.57
CA THR A 23 0.10 -8.42 0.66
C THR A 23 0.42 -7.88 2.04
N VAL A 24 1.40 -8.54 2.65
CA VAL A 24 2.11 -8.13 3.87
C VAL A 24 3.58 -8.28 3.51
N ASP A 25 4.26 -7.15 3.29
CA ASP A 25 5.64 -7.17 2.82
C ASP A 25 6.40 -5.91 3.22
N THR A 26 7.71 -5.99 3.18
CA THR A 26 8.63 -4.88 3.41
C THR A 26 8.65 -3.91 2.23
N ALA A 27 9.13 -2.68 2.46
CA ALA A 27 9.37 -1.72 1.38
C ALA A 27 10.32 -2.31 0.32
N SER A 28 11.35 -3.05 0.73
CA SER A 28 12.32 -3.69 -0.17
C SER A 28 11.67 -4.76 -1.06
N GLY A 29 10.85 -5.64 -0.48
CA GLY A 29 10.14 -6.69 -1.24
C GLY A 29 9.14 -6.11 -2.24
N ILE A 30 8.41 -5.06 -1.85
CA ILE A 30 7.50 -4.34 -2.74
C ILE A 30 8.28 -3.63 -3.86
N ALA A 31 9.39 -2.97 -3.52
CA ALA A 31 10.22 -2.26 -4.49
C ALA A 31 10.81 -3.21 -5.54
N LEU A 32 11.27 -4.40 -5.12
CA LEU A 32 11.74 -5.46 -6.00
C LEU A 32 10.65 -5.91 -6.98
N ARG A 33 9.42 -6.11 -6.50
CA ARG A 33 8.27 -6.52 -7.35
C ARG A 33 7.85 -5.44 -8.34
N LEU A 34 7.99 -4.17 -7.98
CA LEU A 34 7.65 -3.04 -8.86
C LEU A 34 8.82 -2.62 -9.78
N GLY A 35 10.02 -3.16 -9.57
CA GLY A 35 11.23 -2.72 -10.29
C GLY A 35 11.55 -1.25 -10.04
N ARG A 36 11.41 -0.79 -8.79
CA ARG A 36 11.59 0.62 -8.39
C ARG A 36 12.66 0.75 -7.30
N PRO A 37 13.31 1.92 -7.16
CA PRO A 37 14.18 2.20 -6.03
C PRO A 37 13.41 2.16 -4.70
N GLU A 38 13.95 1.46 -3.71
CA GLU A 38 13.30 1.26 -2.41
C GLU A 38 13.01 2.58 -1.69
N GLU A 39 13.91 3.56 -1.76
CA GLU A 39 13.72 4.90 -1.19
C GLU A 39 12.44 5.58 -1.69
N HIS A 40 12.20 5.54 -3.00
CA HIS A 40 11.02 6.16 -3.61
C HIS A 40 9.74 5.39 -3.23
N VAL A 41 9.82 4.07 -3.15
CA VAL A 41 8.71 3.22 -2.75
C VAL A 41 8.36 3.47 -1.29
N ARG A 42 9.36 3.52 -0.41
CA ARG A 42 9.18 3.79 1.02
C ARG A 42 8.52 5.14 1.27
N ASP A 43 8.99 6.21 0.64
CA ASP A 43 8.40 7.54 0.77
C ASP A 43 6.90 7.55 0.43
N VAL A 44 6.51 6.84 -0.63
CA VAL A 44 5.10 6.77 -1.05
C VAL A 44 4.30 5.82 -0.16
N LEU A 45 4.88 4.71 0.31
CA LEU A 45 4.24 3.82 1.28
C LEU A 45 3.93 4.55 2.58
N GLU A 46 4.87 5.32 3.13
CA GLU A 46 4.65 6.15 4.33
C GLU A 46 3.53 7.17 4.10
N HIS A 47 3.50 7.81 2.92
CA HIS A 47 2.40 8.70 2.55
C HIS A 47 1.04 7.97 2.53
N LEU A 48 0.98 6.74 2.00
CA LEU A 48 -0.26 5.94 1.98
C LEU A 48 -0.66 5.45 3.37
N VAL A 49 0.29 5.20 4.27
CA VAL A 49 0.04 4.91 5.69
C VAL A 49 -0.58 6.12 6.39
N ASN A 50 -0.02 7.32 6.16
CA ASN A 50 -0.55 8.56 6.72
C ASN A 50 -1.98 8.87 6.24
N LEU A 51 -2.36 8.39 5.05
CA LEU A 51 -3.71 8.48 4.52
C LEU A 51 -4.67 7.38 5.04
N GLY A 52 -4.19 6.43 5.85
CA GLY A 52 -4.99 5.31 6.35
C GLY A 52 -5.34 4.26 5.31
N ILE A 53 -4.65 4.25 4.16
CA ILE A 53 -4.86 3.26 3.10
C ILE A 53 -4.06 1.98 3.41
N LEU A 54 -2.86 2.17 3.93
CA LEU A 54 -1.99 1.08 4.37
C LEU A 54 -1.84 1.12 5.89
N ARG A 55 -1.55 -0.05 6.46
CA ARG A 55 -1.06 -0.19 7.82
C ARG A 55 0.43 -0.50 7.76
N LYS A 56 1.20 0.09 8.67
CA LYS A 56 2.60 -0.24 8.92
C LYS A 56 2.71 -0.97 10.25
N GLU A 57 3.40 -2.10 10.26
CA GLU A 57 3.70 -2.87 11.47
C GLU A 57 5.22 -3.01 11.63
N GLY A 58 5.73 -2.71 12.83
CA GLY A 58 7.16 -2.66 13.10
C GLY A 58 7.81 -1.32 12.73
N ALA A 59 9.13 -1.27 12.83
CA ALA A 59 9.96 -0.08 12.62
C ALA A 59 11.07 -0.35 11.61
N ASP A 60 11.64 0.74 11.09
CA ASP A 60 12.83 0.74 10.24
C ASP A 60 12.69 -0.13 8.97
N ALA A 61 13.79 -0.75 8.54
CA ALA A 61 13.88 -1.51 7.30
C ALA A 61 13.01 -2.79 7.28
N ASN A 62 12.63 -3.30 8.45
CA ASN A 62 11.83 -4.52 8.58
C ASN A 62 10.33 -4.24 8.74
N ALA A 63 9.91 -2.98 8.63
CA ALA A 63 8.50 -2.64 8.72
C ALA A 63 7.70 -3.29 7.59
N LEU A 64 6.58 -3.91 7.97
CA LEU A 64 5.65 -4.57 7.06
C LEU A 64 4.51 -3.62 6.70
N TYR A 65 4.17 -3.58 5.41
CA TYR A 65 3.08 -2.78 4.87
C TYR A 65 1.94 -3.69 4.43
N CYS A 66 0.75 -3.39 4.94
CA CYS A 66 -0.46 -4.20 4.73
C CYS A 66 -1.58 -3.31 4.19
N TYR A 67 -2.36 -3.83 3.24
CA TYR A 67 -3.54 -3.10 2.76
C TYR A 67 -4.65 -3.08 3.82
N ILE A 68 -5.17 -1.89 4.14
CA ILE A 68 -6.37 -1.78 4.97
C ILE A 68 -7.56 -1.98 4.04
N LYS A 69 -8.08 -3.21 4.00
CA LYS A 69 -9.26 -3.53 3.20
C LYS A 69 -10.42 -2.63 3.65
N PRO A 70 -11.03 -1.84 2.74
CA PRO A 70 -12.26 -1.13 3.06
C PRO A 70 -13.29 -2.15 3.53
N ARG A 71 -13.89 -1.93 4.70
CA ARG A 71 -15.06 -2.71 5.11
C ARG A 71 -16.17 -2.35 4.14
N VAL A 72 -16.40 -3.22 3.15
CA VAL A 72 -17.61 -3.15 2.34
C VAL A 72 -18.72 -3.54 3.30
N TYR A 73 -19.50 -2.56 3.77
CA TYR A 73 -20.79 -2.86 4.37
C TYR A 73 -21.64 -3.42 3.24
N THR A 74 -21.69 -4.75 3.13
CA THR A 74 -22.80 -5.38 2.44
C THR A 74 -24.02 -5.14 3.31
N ASP A 75 -24.99 -4.40 2.77
CA ASP A 75 -26.32 -4.28 3.35
C ASP A 75 -26.99 -5.66 3.25
N GLU A 76 -26.58 -6.61 4.10
CA GLU A 76 -27.33 -7.84 4.33
C GLU A 76 -28.43 -7.57 5.37
N LYS A 77 -29.26 -6.58 5.05
CA LYS A 77 -30.60 -6.47 5.60
C LYS A 77 -31.57 -6.71 4.47
N GLU A 78 -31.90 -7.98 4.28
CA GLU A 78 -33.21 -8.47 3.88
C GLU A 78 -33.05 -9.94 3.51
N LYS A 79 -33.49 -10.85 4.39
CA LYS A 79 -34.64 -11.72 4.14
C LYS A 79 -35.21 -12.12 5.50
N HIS A 80 -36.35 -11.49 5.84
CA HIS A 80 -37.32 -12.03 6.79
C HIS A 80 -37.94 -13.30 6.19
#